data_AF-A0A7C3Y4D1-F1
#
_entry.id   AF-A0A7C3Y4D1-F1
#
_cell.length_a   1.000
_cell.length_b   1.000
_cell.length_c   1.000
_cell.angle_alpha   90.00
_cell.angle_beta   90.00
_cell.angle_gamma   90.00
#
_symmetry.space_group_name_H-M   'P 1'
#
loop_
_entity.id
_entity.type
_entity.pdbx_description
1 polymer ?
#
loop_
_entity_poly.entity_id
_entity_poly.type
_entity_poly.pdbx_seq_one_letter_code
_entity_poly.pdbx_strand_id
1 'polypeptide(L)'
;MSKRALCIGINDYPGTGSDLAGCVNDAQDWAAALQKREFDEVRLLLDRKATGEAIRKGIKDLLSRARTGDLVVVQYSGHGSFVPDEDGDEPDGTDECLCPYDVKSNGPITDDELFELFNARPAGVKIFMISDSCHSGTVARFAPIQTPPTMKGGFAPQRKVRFLPPLAFLSRKEAEKLGMRRAFRSSSPPGRYAALLMSGCQDTEYSYDAYFQGRPNGAFSFVALRTLESLKPGATYRDWYKAVRKVLPSQQYPQTPNLYGSTSMKKWKVFA
;
A
#
# COMPACT_ATOMS: atom_id res chain seq x y z
N MET A 1 6.89 24.75 -7.88
CA MET A 1 6.80 23.45 -7.19
C MET A 1 5.77 22.64 -7.94
N SER A 2 6.16 21.50 -8.48
CA SER A 2 5.28 20.59 -9.19
C SER A 2 4.87 19.41 -8.30
N LYS A 3 3.67 18.90 -8.55
CA LYS A 3 3.06 17.74 -7.89
C LYS A 3 2.83 16.67 -8.95
N ARG A 4 3.42 15.50 -8.76
CA ARG A 4 3.28 14.37 -9.69
C ARG A 4 2.81 13.14 -8.94
N ALA A 5 2.03 12.30 -9.58
CA ALA A 5 1.49 11.10 -8.97
C ALA A 5 1.56 9.88 -9.89
N LEU A 6 1.75 8.71 -9.26
CA LEU A 6 1.53 7.40 -9.84
C LEU A 6 0.49 6.67 -9.00
N CYS A 7 -0.65 6.35 -9.59
CA CYS A 7 -1.75 5.59 -8.98
C CYS A 7 -1.78 4.18 -9.56
N ILE A 8 -1.72 3.18 -8.70
CA ILE A 8 -1.58 1.76 -9.07
C ILE A 8 -2.74 0.99 -8.45
N GLY A 9 -3.46 0.23 -9.26
CA GLY A 9 -4.60 -0.58 -8.85
C GLY A 9 -4.59 -1.93 -9.54
N ILE A 10 -4.56 -3.02 -8.77
CA ILE A 10 -4.47 -4.38 -9.30
C ILE A 10 -5.57 -5.24 -8.69
N ASN A 11 -6.50 -5.66 -9.52
CA ASN A 11 -7.55 -6.63 -9.19
C ASN A 11 -7.18 -8.03 -9.69
N ASP A 12 -6.64 -8.13 -10.91
CA ASP A 12 -6.29 -9.40 -11.56
C ASP A 12 -4.88 -9.87 -11.16
N TYR A 13 -4.78 -11.09 -10.64
CA TYR A 13 -3.54 -11.75 -10.24
C TYR A 13 -3.40 -13.12 -10.92
N PRO A 14 -2.97 -13.14 -12.20
CA PRO A 14 -3.03 -14.34 -13.04
C PRO A 14 -2.37 -15.57 -12.43
N GLY A 15 -3.12 -16.67 -12.40
CA GLY A 15 -2.63 -17.96 -11.94
C GLY A 15 -2.42 -18.08 -10.42
N THR A 16 -2.86 -17.10 -9.63
CA THR A 16 -2.83 -17.16 -8.16
C THR A 16 -4.18 -17.56 -7.56
N GLY A 17 -5.27 -17.37 -8.30
CA GLY A 17 -6.64 -17.58 -7.81
C GLY A 17 -7.09 -16.56 -6.75
N SER A 18 -6.34 -15.47 -6.58
CA SER A 18 -6.56 -14.47 -5.52
C SER A 18 -6.95 -13.11 -6.08
N ASP A 19 -7.93 -13.07 -7.00
CA ASP A 19 -8.35 -11.80 -7.59
C ASP A 19 -9.12 -10.93 -6.58
N LEU A 20 -8.88 -9.62 -6.63
CA LEU A 20 -9.56 -8.58 -5.88
C LEU A 20 -10.57 -7.84 -6.79
N ALA A 21 -11.37 -6.94 -6.21
CA ALA A 21 -12.40 -6.20 -6.95
C ALA A 21 -12.30 -4.68 -6.77
N GLY A 22 -11.79 -4.20 -5.63
CA GLY A 22 -11.82 -2.77 -5.30
C GLY A 22 -10.56 -1.98 -5.68
N CYS A 23 -9.47 -2.62 -6.08
CA CYS A 23 -8.17 -1.96 -6.21
C CYS A 23 -8.09 -1.02 -7.41
N VAL A 24 -8.64 -1.43 -8.56
CA VAL A 24 -8.75 -0.57 -9.75
C VAL A 24 -9.61 0.66 -9.46
N ASN A 25 -10.72 0.48 -8.74
CA ASN A 25 -11.60 1.56 -8.32
C ASN A 25 -10.87 2.56 -7.42
N ASP A 26 -10.11 2.07 -6.43
CA ASP A 26 -9.33 2.94 -5.55
C ASP A 26 -8.31 3.77 -6.33
N ALA A 27 -7.55 3.16 -7.24
CA ALA A 27 -6.54 3.86 -8.02
C ALA A 27 -7.16 4.96 -8.90
N GLN A 28 -8.32 4.70 -9.49
CA GLN A 28 -9.08 5.69 -10.25
C GLN A 28 -9.61 6.82 -9.36
N ASP A 29 -10.16 6.51 -8.19
CA ASP A 29 -10.66 7.52 -7.25
C ASP A 29 -9.53 8.42 -6.74
N TRP A 30 -8.37 7.83 -6.43
CA TRP A 30 -7.17 8.58 -6.06
C TRP A 30 -6.68 9.47 -7.19
N ALA A 31 -6.62 8.95 -8.42
CA ALA A 31 -6.21 9.75 -9.57
C ALA A 31 -7.15 10.96 -9.77
N ALA A 32 -8.46 10.76 -9.69
CA ALA A 32 -9.44 11.84 -9.79
C ALA A 32 -9.30 12.85 -8.65
N ALA A 33 -9.07 12.39 -7.41
CA ALA A 33 -8.87 13.25 -6.25
C ALA A 33 -7.58 14.09 -6.34
N LEU A 34 -6.52 13.54 -6.92
CA LEU A 34 -5.24 14.24 -7.13
C LEU A 34 -5.34 15.21 -8.32
N GLN A 35 -6.03 14.85 -9.40
CA GLN A 35 -6.32 15.75 -10.53
C GLN A 35 -7.15 16.96 -10.08
N LYS A 36 -8.20 16.75 -9.28
CA LYS A 36 -9.00 17.84 -8.66
C LYS A 36 -8.16 18.79 -7.81
N ARG A 37 -7.01 18.34 -7.33
CA ARG A 37 -6.04 19.11 -6.53
C ARG A 37 -4.89 19.63 -7.38
N GLU A 38 -5.08 19.71 -8.70
CA GLU A 38 -4.16 20.35 -9.65
C GLU A 38 -2.76 19.74 -9.57
N PHE A 39 -2.67 18.41 -9.54
CA PHE A 39 -1.41 17.72 -9.81
C PHE A 39 -1.05 17.89 -11.28
N ASP A 40 0.19 18.30 -11.56
CA ASP A 40 0.67 18.54 -12.93
C ASP A 40 0.64 17.27 -13.79
N GLU A 41 0.82 16.12 -13.15
CA GLU A 41 0.84 14.82 -13.80
C GLU A 41 0.30 13.74 -12.86
N VAL A 42 -0.66 12.96 -13.34
CA VAL A 42 -1.21 11.80 -12.63
C VAL A 42 -1.23 10.61 -13.58
N ARG A 43 -0.36 9.63 -13.34
CA ARG A 43 -0.25 8.40 -14.12
C ARG A 43 -1.07 7.28 -13.47
N LEU A 44 -1.67 6.43 -14.30
CA LEU A 44 -2.40 5.24 -13.87
C LEU A 44 -1.76 3.97 -14.41
N LEU A 45 -1.52 2.99 -13.53
CA LEU A 45 -1.19 1.62 -13.89
C LEU A 45 -2.24 0.68 -13.31
N LEU A 46 -2.98 0.00 -14.18
CA LEU A 46 -4.12 -0.84 -13.83
C LEU A 46 -3.94 -2.25 -14.35
N ASP A 47 -4.18 -3.26 -13.50
CA ASP A 47 -4.12 -4.70 -13.80
C ASP A 47 -2.89 -5.05 -14.66
N ARG A 48 -3.09 -5.59 -15.86
CA ARG A 48 -2.04 -6.01 -16.80
C ARG A 48 -0.98 -4.96 -17.12
N LYS A 49 -1.25 -3.68 -16.88
CA LYS A 49 -0.28 -2.58 -17.07
C LYS A 49 0.58 -2.33 -15.83
N ALA A 50 0.14 -2.76 -14.65
CA ALA A 50 0.84 -2.63 -13.38
C ALA A 50 1.81 -3.80 -13.16
N THR A 51 2.67 -4.04 -14.15
CA THR A 51 3.79 -4.99 -14.00
C THR A 51 4.85 -4.42 -13.06
N GLY A 52 5.67 -5.28 -12.47
CA GLY A 52 6.76 -4.87 -11.59
C GLY A 52 7.71 -3.90 -12.31
N GLU A 53 8.05 -4.19 -13.56
CA GLU A 53 8.86 -3.30 -14.41
C GLU A 53 8.17 -1.93 -14.61
N ALA A 54 6.88 -1.90 -14.94
CA ALA A 54 6.16 -0.67 -15.19
C ALA A 54 6.04 0.20 -13.93
N ILE A 55 5.83 -0.41 -12.76
CA ILE A 55 5.80 0.30 -11.47
C ILE A 55 7.17 0.92 -11.18
N ARG A 56 8.24 0.13 -11.24
CA ARG A 56 9.63 0.60 -11.03
C ARG A 56 9.97 1.74 -11.97
N LYS A 57 9.68 1.58 -13.26
CA LYS A 57 9.90 2.61 -14.29
C LYS A 57 9.07 3.87 -14.00
N GLY A 58 7.80 3.71 -13.64
CA GLY A 58 6.91 4.82 -13.29
C GLY A 58 7.46 5.66 -12.14
N ILE A 59 7.93 5.01 -11.06
CA ILE A 59 8.56 5.69 -9.92
C ILE A 59 9.83 6.43 -10.37
N LYS A 60 10.75 5.74 -11.07
CA LYS A 60 12.00 6.33 -11.57
C LYS A 60 11.76 7.55 -12.47
N ASP A 61 10.81 7.45 -13.40
CA ASP A 61 10.47 8.53 -14.33
C ASP A 61 9.85 9.76 -13.63
N LEU A 62 9.12 9.56 -12.54
CA LEU A 62 8.59 10.67 -11.74
C LEU A 62 9.71 11.37 -10.95
N LEU A 63 10.60 10.59 -10.33
CA LEU A 63 11.69 11.11 -9.51
C LEU A 63 12.79 11.79 -10.34
N SER A 64 13.13 11.26 -11.52
CA SER A 64 14.17 11.84 -12.39
C SER A 64 13.83 13.23 -12.93
N ARG A 65 12.54 13.57 -12.98
CA ARG A 65 12.03 14.88 -13.42
C ARG A 65 11.66 15.80 -12.25
N ALA A 66 11.70 15.29 -11.02
CA ALA A 66 11.39 16.07 -9.83
C ALA A 66 12.56 17.02 -9.49
N ARG A 67 12.23 18.16 -8.90
CA ARG A 67 13.22 19.15 -8.44
C ARG A 67 12.97 19.50 -6.98
N THR A 68 13.93 20.14 -6.33
CA THR A 68 13.80 20.61 -4.95
C THR A 68 12.47 21.36 -4.74
N GLY A 69 11.70 20.96 -3.73
CA GLY A 69 10.38 21.51 -3.42
C GLY A 69 9.21 20.81 -4.12
N ASP A 70 9.46 19.91 -5.08
CA ASP A 70 8.41 19.10 -5.70
C ASP A 70 7.89 18.03 -4.74
N LEU A 71 6.66 17.58 -5.01
CA LEU A 71 6.02 16.46 -4.34
C LEU A 71 5.75 15.34 -5.35
N VAL A 72 6.18 14.12 -5.00
CA VAL A 72 5.81 12.90 -5.71
C VAL A 72 4.90 12.05 -4.81
N VAL A 73 3.73 11.68 -5.32
CA VAL A 73 2.79 10.78 -4.65
C VAL A 73 2.82 9.42 -5.35
N VAL A 74 3.01 8.35 -4.58
CA VAL A 74 2.87 6.97 -5.07
C VAL A 74 1.71 6.34 -4.32
N GLN A 75 0.62 6.05 -5.03
CA GLN A 75 -0.52 5.36 -4.46
C GLN A 75 -0.57 3.94 -5.01
N TYR A 76 -0.72 2.98 -4.09
CA TYR A 76 -0.84 1.57 -4.40
C TYR A 76 -2.10 0.99 -3.74
N SER A 77 -2.84 0.20 -4.51
CA SER A 77 -3.97 -0.60 -4.05
C SER A 77 -3.88 -1.98 -4.70
N GLY A 78 -3.77 -3.03 -3.88
CA GLY A 78 -3.52 -4.40 -4.33
C GLY A 78 -3.09 -5.29 -3.17
N HIS A 79 -2.70 -6.52 -3.50
CA HIS A 79 -2.05 -7.43 -2.57
C HIS A 79 -0.68 -6.91 -2.12
N GLY A 80 -0.38 -7.11 -0.84
CA GLY A 80 1.00 -7.26 -0.38
C GLY A 80 1.24 -8.70 0.08
N SER A 81 2.50 -8.99 0.37
CA SER A 81 2.98 -10.26 0.89
C SER A 81 4.30 -10.03 1.63
N PHE A 82 4.96 -11.09 2.01
CA PHE A 82 6.34 -11.11 2.47
C PHE A 82 7.15 -12.17 1.70
N VAL A 83 8.48 -12.01 1.68
CA VAL A 83 9.47 -12.95 1.12
C VAL A 83 10.56 -13.25 2.15
N PRO A 84 11.38 -14.30 2.00
CA PRO A 84 12.53 -14.49 2.89
C PRO A 84 13.49 -13.31 2.75
N ASP A 85 13.91 -12.76 3.88
CA ASP A 85 14.96 -11.75 3.95
C ASP A 85 16.30 -12.39 3.54
N GLU A 86 16.98 -11.79 2.56
CA GLU A 86 18.26 -12.25 2.05
C GLU A 86 19.48 -11.54 2.67
N ASP A 87 19.31 -10.35 3.26
CA ASP A 87 20.43 -9.53 3.77
C ASP A 87 20.54 -9.53 5.31
N GLY A 88 19.47 -9.96 5.99
CA GLY A 88 19.41 -10.16 7.42
C GLY A 88 19.12 -8.91 8.23
N ASP A 89 18.62 -7.84 7.63
CA ASP A 89 18.31 -6.59 8.33
C ASP A 89 16.98 -6.64 9.09
N GLU A 90 16.07 -7.56 8.74
CA GLU A 90 14.79 -7.77 9.40
C GLU A 90 14.91 -8.84 10.53
N PRO A 91 14.46 -8.53 11.75
CA PRO A 91 14.64 -9.42 12.90
C PRO A 91 13.85 -10.74 12.77
N ASP A 92 12.74 -10.74 12.05
CA ASP A 92 11.93 -11.93 11.79
C ASP A 92 12.37 -12.70 10.52
N GLY A 93 13.34 -12.16 9.77
CA GLY A 93 13.90 -12.76 8.57
C GLY A 93 12.95 -12.80 7.38
N THR A 94 12.07 -11.81 7.24
CA THR A 94 11.21 -11.67 6.05
C THR A 94 11.06 -10.23 5.59
N ASP A 95 11.19 -9.95 4.30
CA ASP A 95 10.92 -8.62 3.73
C ASP A 95 9.45 -8.47 3.37
N GLU A 96 8.87 -7.31 3.68
CA GLU A 96 7.54 -6.94 3.19
C GLU A 96 7.59 -6.57 1.71
N CYS A 97 6.52 -6.86 0.98
CA CYS A 97 6.53 -6.61 -0.45
C CYS A 97 5.15 -6.28 -1.04
N LEU A 98 5.17 -5.44 -2.08
CA LEU A 98 4.03 -5.23 -2.97
C LEU A 98 3.98 -6.35 -4.01
N CYS A 99 2.79 -6.79 -4.38
CA CYS A 99 2.58 -7.78 -5.44
C CYS A 99 2.11 -7.11 -6.74
N PRO A 100 2.98 -6.94 -7.75
CA PRO A 100 2.57 -6.50 -9.08
C PRO A 100 1.65 -7.51 -9.77
N TYR A 101 1.07 -7.12 -10.91
CA TYR A 101 0.25 -8.01 -11.74
C TYR A 101 0.96 -9.32 -12.09
N ASP A 102 2.24 -9.22 -12.43
CA ASP A 102 3.10 -10.31 -12.87
C ASP A 102 3.94 -10.91 -11.73
N VAL A 103 3.49 -10.75 -10.47
CA VAL A 103 4.20 -11.25 -9.27
C VAL A 103 4.57 -12.73 -9.37
N LYS A 104 3.71 -13.55 -9.98
CA LYS A 104 3.95 -14.99 -10.13
C LYS A 104 5.14 -15.32 -11.05
N SER A 105 5.39 -14.50 -12.07
CA SER A 105 6.47 -14.73 -13.04
C SER A 105 7.72 -13.92 -12.76
N ASN A 106 7.57 -12.71 -12.20
CA ASN A 106 8.66 -11.74 -12.05
C ASN A 106 8.92 -11.33 -10.59
N GLY A 107 8.24 -11.97 -9.64
CA GLY A 107 8.40 -11.71 -8.22
C GLY A 107 7.78 -10.38 -7.77
N PRO A 108 7.83 -10.11 -6.45
CA PRO A 108 7.25 -8.91 -5.88
C PRO A 108 8.21 -7.70 -5.97
N ILE A 109 7.82 -6.59 -5.37
CA ILE A 109 8.69 -5.42 -5.12
C ILE A 109 8.83 -5.30 -3.60
N THR A 110 10.03 -5.54 -3.07
CA THR A 110 10.28 -5.44 -1.62
C THR A 110 10.28 -4.00 -1.14
N ASP A 111 10.06 -3.80 0.14
CA ASP A 111 10.18 -2.50 0.81
C ASP A 111 11.61 -1.94 0.76
N ASP A 112 12.64 -2.79 0.80
CA ASP A 112 14.03 -2.42 0.51
C ASP A 112 14.23 -1.87 -0.90
N GLU A 113 13.66 -2.54 -1.90
CA GLU A 113 13.70 -2.04 -3.26
C GLU A 113 12.98 -0.68 -3.37
N LEU A 114 11.81 -0.55 -2.74
CA LEU A 114 11.10 0.74 -2.67
C LEU A 114 11.91 1.81 -1.94
N PHE A 115 12.61 1.45 -0.88
CA PHE A 115 13.49 2.35 -0.14
C PHE A 115 14.58 2.89 -1.07
N GLU A 116 15.29 2.02 -1.79
CA GLU A 116 16.33 2.42 -2.73
C GLU A 116 15.79 3.28 -3.88
N LEU A 117 14.63 2.92 -4.44
CA LEU A 117 13.96 3.73 -5.47
C LEU A 117 13.64 5.14 -4.96
N PHE A 118 13.11 5.26 -3.74
CA PHE A 118 12.77 6.55 -3.13
C PHE A 118 14.00 7.33 -2.65
N ASN A 119 15.07 6.63 -2.27
CA ASN A 119 16.32 7.24 -1.82
C ASN A 119 17.09 7.88 -2.99
N ALA A 120 16.90 7.37 -4.21
CA ALA A 120 17.45 7.96 -5.44
C ALA A 120 16.84 9.33 -5.83
N ARG A 121 15.91 9.88 -5.04
CA ARG A 121 15.27 11.17 -5.33
C ARG A 121 16.26 12.35 -5.24
N PRO A 122 16.07 13.41 -6.04
CA PRO A 122 16.80 14.66 -5.85
C PRO A 122 16.58 15.28 -4.48
N ALA A 123 17.60 15.96 -3.94
CA ALA A 123 17.54 16.58 -2.61
C ALA A 123 16.39 17.59 -2.51
N GLY A 124 15.63 17.50 -1.42
CA GLY A 124 14.48 18.38 -1.15
C GLY A 124 13.20 18.03 -1.92
N VAL A 125 13.15 16.93 -2.67
CA VAL A 125 11.90 16.33 -3.17
C VAL A 125 11.20 15.62 -2.01
N LYS A 126 9.90 15.88 -1.84
CA LYS A 126 9.04 15.14 -0.90
C LYS A 126 8.44 13.93 -1.60
N ILE A 127 8.40 12.79 -0.92
CA ILE A 127 7.67 11.60 -1.38
C ILE A 127 6.60 11.25 -0.34
N PHE A 128 5.38 11.04 -0.81
CA PHE A 128 4.28 10.51 -0.01
C PHE A 128 3.73 9.24 -0.66
N MET A 129 3.79 8.13 0.07
CA MET A 129 3.25 6.85 -0.35
C MET A 129 1.93 6.57 0.38
N ILE A 130 0.95 6.09 -0.37
CA ILE A 130 -0.35 5.63 0.13
C ILE A 130 -0.44 4.15 -0.23
N SER A 131 -0.54 3.27 0.75
CA SER A 131 -0.55 1.81 0.52
C SER A 131 -1.80 1.18 1.10
N ASP A 132 -2.72 0.78 0.25
CA ASP A 132 -3.91 0.00 0.63
C ASP A 132 -3.71 -1.49 0.31
N SER A 133 -2.82 -2.10 1.09
CA SER A 133 -2.34 -3.49 0.98
C SER A 133 -2.11 -4.10 2.36
N CYS A 134 -1.98 -5.42 2.45
CA CYS A 134 -1.51 -6.11 3.66
C CYS A 134 -0.08 -6.58 3.45
N HIS A 135 0.83 -6.23 4.33
CA HIS A 135 2.25 -6.57 4.15
C HIS A 135 2.75 -7.69 5.05
N SER A 136 2.00 -8.04 6.10
CA SER A 136 2.65 -8.75 7.20
C SER A 136 2.59 -10.26 7.16
N GLY A 137 3.77 -10.85 7.37
CA GLY A 137 3.93 -12.25 7.73
C GLY A 137 3.54 -12.61 9.15
N THR A 138 3.25 -11.64 10.03
CA THR A 138 2.79 -11.94 11.40
C THR A 138 1.30 -12.29 11.42
N VAL A 139 0.44 -11.52 10.75
CA VAL A 139 -1.01 -11.78 10.75
C VAL A 139 -1.39 -13.05 9.95
N ALA A 140 -0.65 -13.32 8.88
CA ALA A 140 -0.78 -14.53 8.06
C ALA A 140 -0.62 -15.85 8.85
N ARG A 141 0.08 -15.78 9.99
CA ARG A 141 0.33 -16.94 10.88
C ARG A 141 -0.83 -17.24 11.83
N PHE A 142 -1.69 -16.26 12.13
CA PHE A 142 -2.65 -16.37 13.24
C PHE A 142 -4.10 -16.08 12.89
N ALA A 143 -4.37 -15.43 11.74
CA ALA A 143 -5.73 -15.10 11.33
C ALA A 143 -6.08 -15.72 9.98
N PRO A 144 -7.27 -16.35 9.84
CA PRO A 144 -7.71 -16.90 8.58
C PRO A 144 -7.81 -15.81 7.52
N ILE A 145 -7.21 -16.09 6.35
CA ILE A 145 -7.25 -15.23 5.14
C ILE A 145 -8.69 -15.10 4.63
N GLN A 146 -9.51 -16.14 4.84
CA GLN A 146 -10.93 -16.10 4.54
C GLN A 146 -11.68 -15.37 5.65
N THR A 147 -12.43 -14.34 5.28
CA THR A 147 -13.26 -13.64 6.24
C THR A 147 -14.73 -14.06 6.12
N PRO A 148 -15.43 -14.25 7.25
CA PRO A 148 -16.84 -14.62 7.21
C PRO A 148 -17.68 -13.51 6.56
N PRO A 149 -18.79 -13.86 5.88
CA PRO A 149 -19.68 -12.87 5.27
C PRO A 149 -20.23 -11.90 6.32
N THR A 150 -20.24 -10.60 6.00
CA THR A 150 -20.81 -9.57 6.90
C THR A 150 -22.33 -9.50 6.84
N MET A 151 -22.96 -10.18 5.88
CA MET A 151 -24.42 -10.30 5.74
C MET A 151 -24.82 -11.77 5.45
N LYS A 152 -25.99 -12.19 5.95
CA LYS A 152 -26.57 -13.50 5.60
C LYS A 152 -27.20 -13.43 4.21
N GLY A 153 -26.78 -14.29 3.28
CA GLY A 153 -27.36 -14.43 1.94
C GLY A 153 -26.31 -14.68 0.86
N GLY A 154 -26.68 -15.41 -0.20
CA GLY A 154 -25.77 -15.83 -1.29
C GLY A 154 -25.14 -14.71 -2.13
N PHE A 155 -25.59 -13.46 -1.94
CA PHE A 155 -25.10 -12.27 -2.64
C PHE A 155 -24.40 -11.25 -1.72
N ALA A 156 -24.13 -11.62 -0.45
CA ALA A 156 -23.40 -10.74 0.44
C ALA A 156 -21.98 -10.49 -0.11
N PRO A 157 -21.55 -9.22 -0.27
CA PRO A 157 -20.20 -8.94 -0.74
C PRO A 157 -19.19 -9.57 0.21
N GLN A 158 -18.35 -10.45 -0.33
CA GLN A 158 -17.30 -11.11 0.44
C GLN A 158 -16.19 -10.10 0.69
N ARG A 159 -15.87 -9.90 1.97
CA ARG A 159 -14.68 -9.16 2.36
C ARG A 159 -13.46 -10.05 2.07
N LYS A 160 -12.56 -9.59 1.20
CA LYS A 160 -11.30 -10.27 0.92
C LYS A 160 -10.17 -9.54 1.62
N VAL A 161 -9.16 -10.29 2.08
CA VAL A 161 -7.93 -9.66 2.58
C VAL A 161 -7.03 -9.32 1.40
N ARG A 162 -6.36 -8.18 1.48
CA ARG A 162 -5.38 -7.75 0.47
C ARG A 162 -4.00 -8.34 0.75
N PHE A 163 -3.97 -9.63 0.99
CA PHE A 163 -2.77 -10.43 1.26
C PHE A 163 -2.67 -11.59 0.27
N LEU A 164 -1.54 -11.70 -0.42
CA LEU A 164 -1.25 -12.82 -1.31
C LEU A 164 -0.30 -13.78 -0.59
N PRO A 165 -0.66 -15.05 -0.35
CA PRO A 165 0.24 -15.99 0.30
C PRO A 165 1.55 -16.16 -0.48
N PRO A 166 2.73 -16.21 0.18
CA PRO A 166 4.01 -16.35 -0.52
C PRO A 166 4.08 -17.56 -1.46
N LEU A 167 3.46 -18.69 -1.07
CA LEU A 167 3.37 -19.89 -1.91
C LEU A 167 2.62 -19.71 -3.24
N ALA A 168 1.91 -18.60 -3.43
CA ALA A 168 1.25 -18.28 -4.69
C ALA A 168 2.24 -17.81 -5.77
N PHE A 169 3.44 -17.33 -5.38
CA PHE A 169 4.45 -16.80 -6.29
C PHE A 169 5.88 -17.26 -5.99
N LEU A 170 6.17 -17.81 -4.81
CA LEU A 170 7.45 -18.44 -4.49
C LEU A 170 7.44 -19.94 -4.82
N SER A 171 8.59 -20.46 -5.23
CA SER A 171 8.82 -21.90 -5.26
C SER A 171 8.83 -22.48 -3.84
N ARG A 172 8.60 -23.80 -3.71
CA ARG A 172 8.67 -24.48 -2.41
C ARG A 172 10.03 -24.29 -1.72
N LYS A 173 11.12 -24.32 -2.48
CA LYS A 173 12.49 -24.14 -1.97
C LYS A 173 12.72 -22.74 -1.41
N GLU A 174 12.15 -21.71 -2.04
CA GLU A 174 12.22 -20.34 -1.51
C GLU A 174 11.33 -20.19 -0.28
N ALA A 175 10.12 -20.75 -0.31
CA ALA A 175 9.21 -20.71 0.83
C ALA A 175 9.74 -21.45 2.08
N GLU A 176 10.57 -22.48 1.91
CA GLU A 176 11.26 -23.17 3.02
C GLU A 176 12.19 -22.23 3.82
N LYS A 177 12.70 -21.16 3.20
CA LYS A 177 13.53 -20.15 3.90
C LYS A 177 12.72 -19.29 4.88
N LEU A 178 11.40 -19.11 4.67
CA LEU A 178 10.51 -18.27 5.51
C LEU A 178 10.36 -18.74 6.98
N GLY A 179 10.83 -19.95 7.29
CA GLY A 179 10.73 -20.57 8.62
C GLY A 179 12.05 -20.67 9.40
N MET A 180 13.17 -20.24 8.82
CA MET A 180 14.51 -20.43 9.41
C MET A 180 14.89 -19.38 10.45
N ARG A 181 14.28 -18.19 10.44
CA ARG A 181 14.46 -17.16 11.48
C ARG A 181 13.12 -16.93 12.19
N ARG A 182 13.11 -17.16 13.50
CA ARG A 182 11.91 -17.31 14.35
C ARG A 182 11.83 -16.21 15.42
N ALA A 183 12.08 -14.96 15.09
CA ALA A 183 11.82 -13.87 16.03
C ALA A 183 10.41 -13.30 15.84
N PHE A 184 9.76 -12.93 16.93
CA PHE A 184 8.59 -12.06 16.88
C PHE A 184 9.05 -10.67 16.43
N ARG A 185 8.39 -10.12 15.41
CA ARG A 185 8.63 -8.74 14.97
C ARG A 185 8.18 -7.76 16.06
N SER A 186 9.11 -6.93 16.53
CA SER A 186 8.76 -5.57 16.96
C SER A 186 8.67 -4.70 15.71
N SER A 187 7.74 -3.73 15.66
CA SER A 187 7.58 -2.76 14.56
C SER A 187 8.92 -2.34 13.94
N SER A 188 9.01 -2.23 12.60
CA SER A 188 10.26 -1.93 11.87
C SER A 188 11.11 -0.86 12.57
N PRO A 189 12.44 -1.05 12.69
CA PRO A 189 13.30 -0.17 13.47
C PRO A 189 13.12 1.30 13.08
N PRO A 190 12.90 2.22 14.04
CA PRO A 190 12.79 3.63 13.72
C PRO A 190 14.13 4.16 13.18
N GLY A 191 14.16 4.67 11.94
CA GLY A 191 15.34 5.43 11.49
C GLY A 191 15.50 5.65 9.98
N ARG A 192 15.04 4.74 9.12
CA ARG A 192 15.21 4.86 7.67
C ARG A 192 13.88 5.22 6.98
N TYR A 193 13.64 6.52 6.78
CA TYR A 193 12.44 6.98 6.07
C TYR A 193 12.81 7.68 4.75
N ALA A 194 12.67 6.97 3.62
CA ALA A 194 12.82 7.57 2.30
C ALA A 194 11.55 8.33 1.85
N ALA A 195 10.38 7.95 2.36
CA ALA A 195 9.08 8.54 2.06
C ALA A 195 8.18 8.61 3.30
N LEU A 196 7.18 9.49 3.28
CA LEU A 196 6.09 9.46 4.26
C LEU A 196 5.10 8.40 3.79
N LEU A 197 4.81 7.39 4.60
CA LEU A 197 3.93 6.29 4.21
C LEU A 197 2.67 6.30 5.08
N MET A 198 1.50 6.32 4.44
CA MET A 198 0.23 6.00 5.09
C MET A 198 -0.26 4.63 4.62
N SER A 199 -0.30 3.65 5.52
CA SER A 199 -0.72 2.27 5.23
C SER A 199 -2.16 2.02 5.66
N GLY A 200 -2.81 1.03 5.03
CA GLY A 200 -4.19 0.65 5.34
C GLY A 200 -4.40 -0.12 6.65
N CYS A 201 -3.35 -0.75 7.16
CA CYS A 201 -3.37 -1.53 8.41
C CYS A 201 -2.01 -1.46 9.13
N GLN A 202 -1.97 -1.94 10.38
CA GLN A 202 -0.72 -2.24 11.06
C GLN A 202 -0.12 -3.52 10.51
N ASP A 203 1.15 -3.76 10.81
CA ASP A 203 1.83 -5.01 10.48
C ASP A 203 1.03 -6.19 11.08
N THR A 204 0.50 -6.12 12.29
CA THR A 204 -0.25 -7.26 12.86
C THR A 204 -1.69 -7.46 12.36
N GLU A 205 -2.09 -6.81 11.26
CA GLU A 205 -3.47 -6.77 10.76
C GLU A 205 -3.57 -6.94 9.24
N TYR A 206 -4.78 -7.18 8.73
CA TYR A 206 -5.07 -7.15 7.30
C TYR A 206 -5.79 -5.87 6.89
N SER A 207 -5.41 -5.32 5.73
CA SER A 207 -6.24 -4.44 4.90
C SER A 207 -7.29 -5.26 4.12
N TYR A 208 -8.48 -4.69 3.97
CA TYR A 208 -9.63 -5.37 3.37
C TYR A 208 -10.02 -4.76 2.03
N ASP A 209 -10.22 -5.63 1.05
CA ASP A 209 -11.03 -5.35 -0.12
C ASP A 209 -12.50 -5.43 0.29
N ALA A 210 -13.14 -4.28 0.25
CA ALA A 210 -14.37 -3.95 0.92
C ALA A 210 -15.45 -3.56 -0.09
N TYR A 211 -16.66 -3.30 0.41
CA TYR A 211 -17.78 -2.89 -0.42
C TYR A 211 -18.46 -1.68 0.21
N PHE A 212 -18.49 -0.57 -0.52
CA PHE A 212 -19.11 0.68 -0.09
C PHE A 212 -20.03 1.19 -1.19
N GLN A 213 -21.24 1.61 -0.79
CA GLN A 213 -22.18 2.30 -1.68
C GLN A 213 -22.47 1.58 -3.00
N GLY A 214 -22.56 0.24 -3.00
CA GLY A 214 -22.84 -0.50 -4.22
C GLY A 214 -21.62 -0.78 -5.10
N ARG A 215 -20.39 -0.47 -4.65
CA ARG A 215 -19.16 -0.67 -5.42
C ARG A 215 -18.03 -1.25 -4.55
N PRO A 216 -17.17 -2.13 -5.09
CA PRO A 216 -16.00 -2.60 -4.37
C PRO A 216 -14.91 -1.51 -4.30
N ASN A 217 -14.29 -1.37 -3.13
CA ASN A 217 -13.23 -0.40 -2.82
C ASN A 217 -12.38 -0.93 -1.66
N GLY A 218 -11.19 -0.40 -1.47
CA GLY A 218 -10.41 -0.63 -0.26
C GLY A 218 -10.99 0.10 0.92
N ALA A 219 -11.07 -0.56 2.08
CA ALA A 219 -11.57 0.08 3.29
C ALA A 219 -10.75 1.31 3.66
N PHE A 220 -9.42 1.24 3.53
CA PHE A 220 -8.56 2.38 3.80
C PHE A 220 -8.72 3.47 2.74
N SER A 221 -8.63 3.15 1.44
CA SER A 221 -8.72 4.13 0.36
C SER A 221 -10.03 4.90 0.40
N PHE A 222 -11.15 4.20 0.58
CA PHE A 222 -12.47 4.83 0.68
C PHE A 222 -12.52 5.84 1.84
N VAL A 223 -12.06 5.43 3.03
CA VAL A 223 -12.08 6.29 4.23
C VAL A 223 -11.06 7.43 4.12
N ALA A 224 -9.88 7.18 3.58
CA ALA A 224 -8.84 8.18 3.39
C ALA A 224 -9.30 9.28 2.44
N LEU A 225 -9.90 8.94 1.30
CA LEU A 225 -10.46 9.90 0.36
C LEU A 225 -11.62 10.71 0.96
N ARG A 226 -12.56 10.05 1.66
CA ARG A 226 -13.66 10.71 2.37
C ARG A 226 -13.17 11.74 3.39
N THR A 227 -12.23 11.34 4.24
CA THR A 227 -11.70 12.21 5.28
C THR A 227 -10.85 13.34 4.71
N LEU A 228 -10.15 13.10 3.59
CA LEU A 228 -9.39 14.10 2.84
C LEU A 228 -10.27 15.25 2.34
N GLU A 229 -11.51 14.97 1.92
CA GLU A 229 -12.46 16.01 1.48
C GLU A 229 -12.94 16.91 2.64
N SER A 230 -12.94 16.37 3.86
CA SER A 230 -13.36 17.10 5.07
C SER A 230 -12.25 17.92 5.73
N LEU A 231 -11.02 17.88 5.21
CA LEU A 231 -9.90 18.56 5.83
C LEU A 231 -9.99 20.08 5.66
N LYS A 232 -9.62 20.78 6.73
CA LYS A 232 -9.46 22.23 6.70
C LYS A 232 -8.25 22.61 5.82
N PRO A 233 -8.29 23.76 5.12
CA PRO A 233 -7.13 24.29 4.42
C PRO A 233 -5.89 24.36 5.34
N GLY A 234 -4.75 23.90 4.84
CA GLY A 234 -3.50 23.89 5.58
C GLY A 234 -3.33 22.74 6.59
N ALA A 235 -4.26 21.78 6.64
CA ALA A 235 -4.10 20.57 7.46
C ALA A 235 -2.82 19.80 7.11
N THR A 236 -2.24 19.14 8.12
CA THR A 236 -1.05 18.30 7.96
C THR A 236 -1.40 16.85 7.69
N TYR A 237 -0.45 16.05 7.19
CA TYR A 237 -0.65 14.60 7.07
C TYR A 237 -0.97 13.93 8.41
N ARG A 238 -0.46 14.46 9.53
CA ARG A 238 -0.86 14.01 10.88
C ARG A 238 -2.33 14.29 11.17
N ASP A 239 -2.84 15.45 10.78
CA ASP A 239 -4.25 15.79 10.98
C ASP A 239 -5.15 14.90 10.12
N TRP A 240 -4.73 14.64 8.88
CA TRP A 240 -5.43 13.71 8.00
C TRP A 240 -5.43 12.29 8.55
N TYR A 241 -4.27 11.78 8.97
CA TYR A 241 -4.17 10.48 9.63
C TYR A 241 -5.09 10.40 10.84
N LYS A 242 -5.13 11.43 11.70
CA LYS A 242 -6.08 11.48 12.83
C LYS A 242 -7.54 11.42 12.38
N ALA A 243 -7.89 12.06 11.25
CA ALA A 243 -9.24 11.99 10.71
C ALA A 243 -9.58 10.58 10.22
N VAL A 244 -8.66 9.91 9.52
CA VAL A 244 -8.81 8.49 9.12
C VAL A 244 -8.99 7.58 10.34
N ARG A 245 -8.18 7.78 11.38
CA ARG A 245 -8.22 7.01 12.64
C ARG A 245 -9.48 7.18 13.47
N LYS A 246 -10.33 8.17 13.17
CA LYS A 246 -11.66 8.30 13.77
C LYS A 246 -12.69 7.37 13.15
N VAL A 247 -12.41 6.82 11.97
CA VAL A 247 -13.34 5.98 11.19
C VAL A 247 -12.86 4.52 11.14
N LEU A 248 -11.55 4.29 11.05
CA LEU A 248 -10.94 2.95 11.08
C LEU A 248 -10.04 2.77 12.32
N PRO A 249 -10.09 1.60 13.00
CA PRO A 249 -10.88 0.41 12.67
C PRO A 249 -12.38 0.62 12.89
N SER A 250 -13.18 -0.20 12.23
CA SER A 250 -14.63 -0.29 12.43
C SER A 250 -15.03 -1.72 12.75
N GLN A 251 -16.28 -1.95 13.20
CA GLN A 251 -16.80 -3.30 13.41
C GLN A 251 -16.76 -4.13 12.11
N GLN A 252 -17.01 -3.51 10.96
CA GLN A 252 -17.02 -4.21 9.67
C GLN A 252 -15.61 -4.43 9.11
N TYR A 253 -14.67 -3.53 9.38
CA TYR A 253 -13.30 -3.58 8.87
C TYR A 253 -12.33 -3.29 10.03
N PRO A 254 -11.89 -4.34 10.76
CA PRO A 254 -11.00 -4.21 11.90
C PRO A 254 -9.55 -4.05 11.42
N GLN A 255 -9.29 -2.99 10.66
CA GLN A 255 -7.97 -2.59 10.20
C GLN A 255 -7.62 -1.21 10.77
N THR A 256 -6.38 -1.04 11.19
CA THR A 256 -5.87 0.14 11.87
C THR A 256 -4.84 0.80 10.97
N PRO A 257 -5.21 1.81 10.16
CA PRO A 257 -4.26 2.53 9.33
C PRO A 257 -3.08 3.06 10.14
N ASN A 258 -1.90 3.16 9.53
CA ASN A 258 -0.71 3.69 10.17
C ASN A 258 -0.10 4.85 9.38
N LEU A 259 0.76 5.65 10.02
CA LEU A 259 1.52 6.73 9.40
C LEU A 259 2.99 6.62 9.81
N TYR A 260 3.81 6.06 8.92
CA TYR A 260 5.25 5.91 9.05
C TYR A 260 5.99 7.12 8.46
N GLY A 261 7.09 7.53 9.09
CA GLY A 261 7.86 8.70 8.69
C GLY A 261 8.43 9.47 9.88
N SER A 262 9.34 10.40 9.62
CA SER A 262 9.89 11.26 10.68
C SER A 262 8.82 12.22 11.24
N THR A 263 9.05 12.76 12.44
CA THR A 263 8.19 13.78 13.05
C THR A 263 7.99 15.00 12.15
N SER A 264 9.03 15.39 11.39
CA SER A 264 8.96 16.49 10.42
C SER A 264 8.02 16.17 9.26
N MET A 265 8.14 14.98 8.68
CA MET A 265 7.33 14.54 7.55
C MET A 265 5.84 14.53 7.87
N LYS A 266 5.48 14.04 9.07
CA LYS A 266 4.08 14.01 9.54
C LYS A 266 3.48 15.42 9.68
N LYS A 267 4.29 16.47 9.80
CA LYS A 267 3.85 17.88 9.89
C LYS A 267 3.78 18.59 8.53
N TRP A 268 4.18 17.95 7.43
CA TRP A 268 3.98 18.53 6.10
C TRP A 268 2.50 18.79 5.86
N LYS A 269 2.19 19.91 5.23
CA LYS A 269 0.85 20.22 4.74
C LYS A 269 0.46 19.20 3.67
N VAL A 270 -0.78 18.74 3.70
CA VAL A 270 -1.28 17.73 2.74
C VAL A 270 -1.16 18.29 1.33
N PHE A 271 -0.43 17.57 0.47
CA PHE A 271 -0.16 17.89 -0.93
C PHE A 271 0.47 19.26 -1.23
N ALA A 272 1.29 19.78 -0.30
CA ALA A 272 2.07 21.02 -0.47
C ALA A 272 3.57 20.84 -0.18
#